data_AF-A0A0N4THH8-F1
#
_entry.id   AF-A0A0N4THH8-F1
#
_cell.length_a   1.000
_cell.length_b   1.000
_cell.length_c   1.000
_cell.angle_alpha   90.00
_cell.angle_beta   90.00
_cell.angle_gamma   90.00
#
_symmetry.space_group_name_H-M   'P 1'
#
loop_
_entity.id
_entity.type
_entity.pdbx_description
1 polymer ?
#
loop_
_entity_poly.entity_id
_entity_poly.type
_entity_poly.pdbx_seq_one_letter_code
_entity_poly.pdbx_strand_id
1 'polypeptide(L)'
;MSEEDKQNFRAYRSEIENYLLLGSHSISLLGSNVLIFALQVKFKTQIVWRNVALFSALHVASLVGIYQFIFLAKWPTLFWYCTCWLMGVMGITAGAHRLWSHRSYKARWPARLFLMFCNSMAFQASFLPFNDVIEWSRDHRCHHKWTDTDADPHNTTRGMFFAHMGWLMVRKHPEVKRKGSQLDLSDLFNDPILAFQRRFIFYLLPTVFMNYGRRIYLCFCFRVTSFPGSMPNT
;
A
#
# COMPACT_ATOMS: atom_id res chain seq x y z
N MET A 1 2.27 10.62 18.87
CA MET A 1 1.15 11.57 18.78
C MET A 1 1.77 12.95 18.79
N SER A 2 1.58 13.73 17.73
CA SER A 2 2.15 15.08 17.62
C SER A 2 1.55 16.00 18.70
N GLU A 3 2.21 17.11 19.05
CA GLU A 3 1.61 18.07 19.99
C GLU A 3 0.33 18.70 19.45
N GLU A 4 0.22 18.84 18.13
CA GLU A 4 -0.99 19.26 17.45
C GLU A 4 -2.12 18.23 17.63
N ASP A 5 -1.82 16.92 17.55
CA ASP A 5 -2.80 15.86 17.83
C ASP A 5 -3.29 15.91 19.29
N LYS A 6 -2.38 16.16 20.24
CA LYS A 6 -2.73 16.32 21.66
C LYS A 6 -3.57 17.58 21.88
N GLN A 7 -3.27 18.66 21.16
CA GLN A 7 -3.99 19.92 21.27
C GLN A 7 -5.39 19.83 20.67
N ASN A 8 -5.55 19.15 19.53
CA ASN A 8 -6.84 18.84 18.95
C ASN A 8 -7.66 17.90 19.85
N PHE A 9 -7.02 16.92 20.49
CA PHE A 9 -7.69 16.05 21.46
C PHE A 9 -8.10 16.79 22.74
N ARG A 10 -7.28 17.74 23.21
CA ARG A 10 -7.61 18.62 24.35
C ARG A 10 -8.77 19.56 24.02
N ALA A 11 -8.77 20.18 22.83
CA ALA A 11 -9.87 21.01 22.34
C ALA A 11 -11.17 20.21 22.21
N TYR A 12 -11.09 19.00 21.65
CA TYR A 12 -12.19 18.04 21.55
C TYR A 12 -12.77 17.66 22.93
N ARG A 13 -11.90 17.43 23.93
CA ARG A 13 -12.34 17.13 25.30
C ARG A 13 -13.06 18.32 25.95
N SER A 14 -12.51 19.53 25.80
CA SER A 14 -13.12 20.74 26.37
C SER A 14 -14.46 21.10 25.75
N GLU A 15 -14.64 20.80 24.45
CA GLU A 15 -15.89 21.05 23.74
C GLU A 15 -16.98 20.08 24.22
N ILE A 16 -16.65 18.79 24.40
CA ILE A 16 -17.54 17.79 25.01
C ILE A 16 -17.92 18.16 26.46
N GLU A 17 -16.95 18.62 27.26
CA GLU A 17 -17.20 19.05 28.64
C GLU A 17 -18.15 20.26 28.69
N ASN A 18 -17.99 21.23 27.77
CA ASN A 18 -18.91 22.38 27.66
C ASN A 18 -20.35 21.95 27.26
N TYR A 19 -20.50 20.99 26.35
CA TYR A 19 -21.82 20.46 25.97
C TYR A 19 -22.48 19.64 27.09
N LEU A 20 -21.70 18.91 27.88
CA LEU A 20 -22.19 18.18 29.05
C LEU A 20 -22.62 19.13 30.18
N LEU A 21 -21.91 20.24 30.36
CA LEU A 21 -22.25 21.28 31.35
C LEU A 21 -23.51 22.07 30.96
N LEU A 22 -23.76 22.29 29.67
CA LEU A 22 -24.97 22.95 29.16
C LEU A 22 -26.23 22.04 29.17
N GLY A 23 -26.06 20.73 29.40
CA GLY A 23 -27.11 19.71 29.24
C GLY A 23 -27.79 19.20 30.52
N SER A 24 -27.55 19.80 31.70
CA SER A 24 -27.98 19.25 32.99
C SER A 24 -29.49 19.31 33.28
N HIS A 25 -30.32 19.99 32.46
CA HIS A 25 -31.73 20.21 32.80
C HIS A 25 -32.80 19.78 31.77
N SER A 26 -32.47 19.20 30.61
CA SER A 26 -33.55 18.79 29.64
C SER A 26 -33.27 17.59 28.74
N ILE A 27 -32.18 16.83 28.96
CA ILE A 27 -31.83 15.70 28.08
C ILE A 27 -32.20 14.39 28.77
N SER A 28 -33.49 14.05 28.81
CA SER A 28 -33.95 12.70 29.19
C SER A 28 -34.72 11.97 28.08
N LEU A 29 -34.99 12.60 26.93
CA LEU A 29 -35.88 12.02 25.90
C LEU A 29 -35.41 12.13 24.44
N LEU A 30 -34.36 12.89 24.14
CA LEU A 30 -33.75 12.91 22.80
C LEU A 30 -32.54 11.98 22.80
N GLY A 31 -32.81 10.73 22.40
CA GLY A 31 -31.92 9.60 22.52
C GLY A 31 -30.51 9.81 21.98
N SER A 32 -29.59 9.08 22.59
CA SER A 32 -28.14 8.99 22.33
C SER A 32 -27.75 9.00 20.84
N ASN A 33 -28.64 8.58 19.95
CA ASN A 33 -28.44 8.55 18.51
C ASN A 33 -28.32 9.95 17.87
N VAL A 34 -29.00 10.97 18.38
CA VAL A 34 -28.93 12.35 17.82
C VAL A 34 -27.61 13.02 18.22
N LEU A 35 -27.14 12.77 19.44
CA LEU A 35 -25.85 13.27 19.92
C LEU A 35 -24.68 12.58 19.19
N ILE A 36 -24.79 11.28 18.91
CA ILE A 36 -23.82 10.53 18.09
C ILE A 36 -23.80 11.07 16.65
N PHE A 37 -24.94 11.47 16.09
CA PHE A 37 -25.03 12.06 14.75
C PHE A 37 -24.38 13.45 14.67
N ALA A 38 -24.55 14.28 15.70
CA ALA A 38 -23.95 15.62 15.77
C ALA A 38 -22.42 15.60 15.97
N LEU A 39 -21.86 14.51 16.51
CA LEU A 39 -20.41 14.33 16.76
C LEU A 39 -19.62 13.80 15.55
N GLN A 40 -20.15 13.89 14.32
CA GLN A 40 -19.36 13.62 13.11
C GLN A 40 -18.37 14.76 12.83
N VAL A 41 -17.35 14.89 13.68
CA VAL A 41 -16.16 15.70 13.40
C VAL A 41 -15.53 15.15 12.11
N LYS A 42 -15.65 15.91 11.01
CA LYS A 42 -15.03 15.55 9.72
C LYS A 42 -13.52 15.40 9.92
N PHE A 43 -13.01 14.17 9.87
CA PHE A 43 -11.58 13.91 9.94
C PHE A 43 -10.85 14.68 8.83
N LYS A 44 -9.96 15.60 9.22
CA LYS A 44 -9.11 16.33 8.28
C LYS A 44 -7.93 15.45 7.87
N THR A 45 -8.06 14.84 6.70
CA THR A 45 -7.04 13.97 6.12
C THR A 45 -5.75 14.74 5.84
N GLN A 46 -4.61 14.25 6.35
CA GLN A 46 -3.29 14.81 6.07
C GLN A 46 -2.66 14.15 4.85
N ILE A 47 -2.29 14.95 3.84
CA ILE A 47 -1.62 14.49 2.63
C ILE A 47 -0.15 14.21 2.90
N VAL A 48 0.33 13.08 2.41
CA VAL A 48 1.74 12.67 2.47
C VAL A 48 2.38 12.97 1.11
N TRP A 49 2.86 14.20 0.93
CA TRP A 49 3.41 14.70 -0.34
C TRP A 49 4.53 13.85 -0.93
N ARG A 50 5.35 13.21 -0.09
CA ARG A 50 6.34 12.23 -0.55
C ARG A 50 5.70 11.09 -1.34
N ASN A 51 4.60 10.53 -0.85
CA ASN A 51 3.91 9.43 -1.51
C ASN A 51 3.29 9.93 -2.82
N VAL A 52 2.68 11.13 -2.80
CA VAL A 52 2.14 11.77 -4.02
C VAL A 52 3.25 11.88 -5.08
N ALA A 53 4.40 12.47 -4.75
CA ALA A 53 5.52 12.63 -5.69
C ALA A 53 6.01 11.28 -6.25
N LEU A 54 6.15 10.26 -5.40
CA LEU A 54 6.61 8.93 -5.81
C LEU A 54 5.59 8.21 -6.71
N PHE A 55 4.30 8.28 -6.40
CA PHE A 55 3.26 7.73 -7.27
C PHE A 55 3.18 8.50 -8.58
N SER A 56 3.25 9.83 -8.57
CA SER A 56 3.30 10.63 -9.80
C SER A 56 4.50 10.25 -10.66
N ALA A 57 5.69 10.15 -10.08
CA ALA A 57 6.90 9.72 -10.80
C ALA A 57 6.76 8.30 -11.38
N LEU A 58 6.18 7.37 -10.63
CA LEU A 58 5.92 6.00 -11.08
C LEU A 58 4.97 5.98 -12.30
N HIS A 59 3.92 6.79 -12.30
CA HIS A 59 2.97 6.88 -13.42
C HIS A 59 3.59 7.56 -14.64
N VAL A 60 4.42 8.60 -14.46
CA VAL A 60 5.17 9.19 -15.58
C VAL A 60 6.15 8.17 -16.17
N ALA A 61 6.87 7.42 -15.32
CA ALA A 61 7.77 6.36 -15.75
C ALA A 61 7.03 5.22 -16.47
N SER A 62 5.80 4.89 -16.06
CA SER A 62 5.00 3.86 -16.73
C SER A 62 4.55 4.30 -18.12
N LEU A 63 4.22 5.58 -18.34
CA LEU A 63 3.93 6.11 -19.68
C LEU A 63 5.13 5.98 -20.63
N VAL A 64 6.34 6.29 -20.14
CA VAL A 64 7.58 6.05 -20.90
C VAL A 64 7.78 4.55 -21.14
N GLY A 65 7.50 3.72 -20.12
CA GLY A 65 7.56 2.27 -20.22
C GLY A 65 6.62 1.69 -21.28
N ILE A 66 5.41 2.22 -21.42
CA ILE A 66 4.44 1.81 -22.44
C ILE A 66 4.97 2.12 -23.84
N TYR A 67 5.53 3.32 -24.05
CA TYR A 67 6.15 3.66 -25.33
C TYR A 67 7.29 2.68 -25.67
N GLN A 68 8.17 2.40 -24.71
CA GLN A 68 9.27 1.44 -24.86
C GLN A 68 8.75 0.02 -25.16
N PHE A 69 7.70 -0.39 -24.46
CA PHE A 69 7.08 -1.70 -24.58
C PHE A 69 6.51 -1.94 -25.98
N ILE A 70 5.83 -0.94 -26.55
CA ILE A 70 5.16 -1.06 -27.85
C ILE A 70 6.17 -0.96 -29.01
N PHE A 71 7.11 0.00 -28.94
CA PHE A 71 7.91 0.36 -30.12
C PHE A 71 9.37 -0.13 -30.10
N LEU A 72 9.92 -0.47 -28.92
CA LEU A 72 11.36 -0.67 -28.76
C LEU A 72 11.74 -2.01 -28.09
N ALA A 73 10.81 -2.66 -27.39
CA ALA A 73 11.10 -3.87 -26.64
C ALA A 73 11.36 -5.09 -27.54
N LYS A 74 12.42 -5.83 -27.22
CA LYS A 74 12.71 -7.13 -27.84
C LYS A 74 11.92 -8.24 -27.16
N TRP A 75 11.67 -9.34 -27.88
CA TRP A 75 10.98 -10.53 -27.36
C TRP A 75 11.48 -11.04 -25.99
N PRO A 76 12.81 -11.12 -25.72
CA PRO A 76 13.27 -11.57 -24.39
C PRO A 76 12.89 -10.61 -23.27
N THR A 77 12.87 -9.30 -23.53
CA THR A 77 12.43 -8.28 -22.56
C THR A 77 10.95 -8.44 -22.25
N LEU A 78 10.14 -8.66 -23.28
CA LEU A 78 8.70 -8.90 -23.15
C LEU A 78 8.42 -10.18 -22.33
N PHE A 79 9.08 -11.28 -22.66
CA PHE A 79 8.94 -12.54 -21.94
C PHE A 79 9.33 -12.41 -20.46
N TRP A 80 10.46 -11.75 -20.19
CA TRP A 80 10.92 -11.48 -18.82
C TRP A 80 9.90 -10.63 -18.06
N TYR A 81 9.44 -9.52 -18.65
CA TYR A 81 8.43 -8.66 -18.07
C TYR A 81 7.15 -9.43 -17.72
N CYS A 82 6.60 -10.19 -18.66
CA CYS A 82 5.38 -10.97 -18.44
C CYS A 82 5.56 -12.02 -17.33
N THR A 83 6.71 -12.68 -17.29
CA THR A 83 7.04 -13.66 -16.23
C THR A 83 7.06 -12.99 -14.86
N CYS A 84 7.77 -11.87 -14.75
CA CYS A 84 7.84 -11.10 -13.51
C CYS A 84 6.47 -10.57 -13.06
N TRP A 85 5.67 -10.07 -14.00
CA TRP A 85 4.31 -9.62 -13.74
C TRP A 85 3.43 -10.75 -13.21
N LEU A 86 3.45 -11.92 -13.85
CA LEU A 86 2.71 -13.10 -13.41
C LEU A 86 3.16 -13.57 -12.01
N MET A 87 4.46 -13.58 -11.74
CA MET A 87 4.99 -13.92 -10.42
C MET A 87 4.53 -12.90 -9.37
N GLY A 88 4.54 -11.61 -9.67
CA GLY A 88 4.02 -10.57 -8.78
C GLY A 88 2.54 -10.75 -8.47
N VAL A 89 1.71 -10.97 -9.51
CA VAL A 89 0.28 -11.26 -9.37
C VAL A 89 0.05 -12.50 -8.50
N MET A 90 0.81 -13.58 -8.71
CA MET A 90 0.74 -14.79 -7.89
C MET A 90 1.14 -14.54 -6.43
N GLY A 91 2.18 -13.75 -6.19
CA GLY A 91 2.62 -13.36 -4.86
C GLY A 91 1.52 -12.65 -4.04
N ILE A 92 0.77 -11.77 -4.68
CA ILE A 92 -0.37 -11.08 -4.05
C ILE A 92 -1.56 -12.03 -3.91
N THR A 93 -2.00 -12.64 -5.01
CA THR A 93 -3.28 -13.37 -5.04
C THR A 93 -3.22 -14.71 -4.31
N ALA A 94 -2.21 -15.53 -4.59
CA ALA A 94 -2.04 -16.81 -3.92
C ALA A 94 -1.37 -16.62 -2.56
N GLY A 95 -0.39 -15.73 -2.45
CA GLY A 95 0.31 -15.42 -1.21
C GLY A 95 -0.48 -14.49 -0.28
N ALA A 96 -0.23 -13.18 -0.37
CA ALA A 96 -0.72 -12.19 0.60
C ALA A 96 -2.22 -12.30 0.87
N HIS A 97 -3.02 -12.46 -0.19
CA HIS A 97 -4.46 -12.55 -0.13
C HIS A 97 -4.96 -13.91 0.43
N ARG A 98 -4.78 -15.01 -0.31
CA ARG A 98 -5.40 -16.29 0.05
C ARG A 98 -4.68 -17.03 1.18
N LEU A 99 -3.34 -17.04 1.17
CA LEU A 99 -2.54 -17.78 2.15
C LEU A 99 -2.45 -17.03 3.48
N TRP A 100 -1.94 -15.80 3.47
CA TRP A 100 -1.64 -15.08 4.70
C TRP A 100 -2.83 -14.30 5.24
N SER A 101 -3.65 -13.64 4.41
CA SER A 101 -4.79 -12.87 4.92
C SER A 101 -5.98 -13.74 5.28
N HIS A 102 -6.42 -14.62 4.37
CA HIS A 102 -7.62 -15.44 4.56
C HIS A 102 -7.37 -16.84 5.09
N ARG A 103 -6.12 -17.31 5.13
CA ARG A 103 -5.77 -18.67 5.57
C ARG A 103 -6.58 -19.75 4.82
N SER A 104 -6.89 -19.53 3.54
CA SER A 104 -7.76 -20.42 2.74
C SER A 104 -7.13 -21.78 2.45
N TYR A 105 -5.80 -21.89 2.58
CA TYR A 105 -5.06 -23.14 2.42
C TYR A 105 -3.78 -23.13 3.27
N LYS A 106 -3.18 -24.30 3.47
CA LYS A 106 -1.89 -24.45 4.16
C LYS A 106 -0.81 -24.77 3.13
N ALA A 107 0.30 -24.04 3.19
CA ALA A 107 1.45 -24.25 2.33
C ALA A 107 2.67 -24.72 3.14
N ARG A 108 3.42 -25.67 2.59
CA ARG A 108 4.73 -26.06 3.16
C ARG A 108 5.74 -24.93 2.97
N TRP A 109 6.81 -24.95 3.76
CA TRP A 109 7.82 -23.87 3.78
C TRP A 109 8.40 -23.50 2.40
N PRO A 110 8.63 -24.41 1.43
CA PRO A 110 9.18 -24.01 0.13
C PRO A 110 8.21 -23.16 -0.67
N ALA A 111 6.93 -23.55 -0.67
CA ALA A 111 5.88 -22.80 -1.35
C ALA A 111 5.65 -21.43 -0.69
N ARG A 112 5.70 -21.35 0.64
CA ARG A 112 5.65 -20.07 1.36
C ARG A 112 6.82 -19.15 1.02
N LEU A 113 8.03 -19.70 0.97
CA LEU A 113 9.23 -18.95 0.62
C LEU A 113 9.15 -18.42 -0.82
N PHE A 114 8.73 -19.27 -1.76
CA PHE A 114 8.50 -18.89 -3.15
C PHE A 114 7.46 -17.77 -3.27
N LEU A 115 6.29 -17.92 -2.63
CA LEU A 115 5.24 -16.90 -2.64
C LEU A 115 5.68 -15.59 -1.99
N MET A 116 6.55 -15.65 -0.97
CA MET A 116 7.11 -14.46 -0.33
C MET A 116 8.04 -13.69 -1.28
N PHE A 117 8.88 -14.40 -2.04
CA PHE A 117 9.71 -13.78 -3.09
C PHE A 117 8.84 -13.17 -4.19
N CYS A 118 7.86 -13.92 -4.69
CA CYS A 118 6.86 -13.44 -5.65
C CYS A 118 6.15 -12.17 -5.14
N ASN A 119 5.72 -12.14 -3.88
CA ASN A 119 5.09 -10.98 -3.28
C ASN A 119 6.06 -9.78 -3.20
N SER A 120 7.32 -10.03 -2.87
CA SER A 120 8.35 -8.99 -2.79
C SER A 120 8.61 -8.34 -4.16
N MET A 121 8.41 -9.08 -5.26
CA MET A 121 8.46 -8.53 -6.62
C MET A 121 7.25 -7.68 -6.99
N ALA A 122 6.07 -7.96 -6.43
CA ALA A 122 4.84 -7.25 -6.75
C ALA A 122 4.84 -5.78 -6.29
N PHE A 123 5.71 -5.44 -5.34
CA PHE A 123 5.91 -4.07 -4.87
C PHE A 123 4.61 -3.33 -4.50
N GLN A 124 3.62 -4.03 -3.93
CA GLN A 124 2.47 -3.38 -3.27
C GLN A 124 2.87 -2.68 -1.96
N ALA A 125 4.15 -2.72 -1.62
CA ALA A 125 4.73 -1.93 -0.58
C ALA A 125 4.61 -0.45 -0.94
N SER A 126 3.97 0.34 -0.06
CA SER A 126 4.27 1.77 -0.03
C SER A 126 5.77 1.96 0.20
N PHE A 127 6.38 2.99 -0.39
CA PHE A 127 7.80 3.38 -0.27
C PHE A 127 8.29 3.67 1.17
N LEU A 128 7.50 3.35 2.20
CA LEU A 128 7.89 3.43 3.60
C LEU A 128 8.48 2.11 4.11
N PRO A 129 9.29 2.18 5.18
CA PRO A 129 10.01 1.04 5.68
C PRO A 129 9.19 -0.06 6.42
N PHE A 130 7.88 -0.12 6.25
CA PHE A 130 7.00 -0.95 7.08
C PHE A 130 5.90 -1.69 6.31
N ASN A 131 6.05 -1.94 5.01
CA ASN A 131 4.98 -2.52 4.20
C ASN A 131 5.37 -3.89 3.60
N ASP A 132 5.47 -4.88 4.47
CA ASP A 132 5.63 -6.31 4.16
C ASP A 132 4.26 -7.04 4.15
N VAL A 133 4.27 -8.35 3.91
CA VAL A 133 3.05 -9.18 3.87
C VAL A 133 2.22 -9.07 5.16
N ILE A 134 2.83 -8.83 6.33
CA ILE A 134 2.11 -8.72 7.60
C ILE A 134 1.25 -7.45 7.60
N GLU A 135 1.81 -6.31 7.15
CA GLU A 135 1.08 -5.05 7.04
C GLU A 135 -0.03 -5.15 5.99
N TRP A 136 0.27 -5.72 4.81
CA TRP A 136 -0.73 -5.96 3.76
C TRP A 136 -1.87 -6.82 4.29
N SER A 137 -1.55 -7.91 4.99
CA SER A 137 -2.56 -8.83 5.53
C SER A 137 -3.36 -8.21 6.67
N ARG A 138 -2.75 -7.35 7.49
CA ARG A 138 -3.49 -6.60 8.52
C ARG A 138 -4.49 -5.65 7.88
N ASP A 139 -4.05 -4.84 6.91
CA ASP A 139 -4.93 -3.89 6.23
C ASP A 139 -6.05 -4.61 5.49
N HIS A 140 -5.76 -5.74 4.84
CA HIS A 140 -6.75 -6.57 4.15
C HIS A 140 -7.76 -7.19 5.12
N ARG A 141 -7.31 -7.71 6.27
CA ARG A 141 -8.20 -8.19 7.34
C ARG A 141 -9.06 -7.05 7.91
N CYS A 142 -8.51 -5.84 8.06
CA CYS A 142 -9.28 -4.65 8.46
C CYS A 142 -10.38 -4.35 7.43
N HIS A 143 -10.02 -4.32 6.15
CA HIS A 143 -10.94 -4.04 5.05
C HIS A 143 -12.12 -5.01 5.05
N HIS A 144 -11.88 -6.32 5.20
CA HIS A 144 -12.97 -7.30 5.25
C HIS A 144 -13.82 -7.23 6.51
N LYS A 145 -13.24 -6.88 7.66
CA LYS A 145 -13.96 -6.87 8.94
C LYS A 145 -14.78 -5.60 9.15
N TRP A 146 -14.33 -4.47 8.61
CA TRP A 146 -14.95 -3.17 8.83
C TRP A 146 -15.17 -2.40 7.51
N THR A 147 -15.51 -3.13 6.44
CA THR A 147 -15.78 -2.60 5.10
C THR A 147 -16.68 -1.37 5.15
N ASP A 148 -16.34 -0.36 4.33
CA ASP A 148 -17.10 0.88 4.16
C ASP A 148 -17.29 1.72 5.43
N THR A 149 -16.52 1.44 6.49
CA THR A 149 -16.44 2.29 7.69
C THR A 149 -15.13 3.07 7.73
N ASP A 150 -14.98 3.98 8.70
CA ASP A 150 -13.72 4.70 8.92
C ASP A 150 -12.54 3.81 9.35
N ALA A 151 -12.79 2.55 9.68
CA ALA A 151 -11.76 1.55 9.96
C ALA A 151 -11.34 0.74 8.72
N ASP A 152 -12.00 0.93 7.58
CA ASP A 152 -11.57 0.40 6.29
C ASP A 152 -10.44 1.28 5.72
N PRO A 153 -9.23 0.74 5.49
CA PRO A 153 -8.11 1.50 4.93
C PRO A 153 -8.43 2.18 3.60
N HIS A 154 -9.27 1.55 2.76
CA HIS A 154 -9.61 2.03 1.42
C HIS A 154 -11.13 2.08 1.22
N ASN A 155 -11.81 2.63 2.24
CA ASN A 155 -13.26 2.85 2.29
C ASN A 155 -13.81 3.43 0.97
N THR A 156 -14.74 2.70 0.32
CA THR A 156 -15.29 3.08 -0.98
C THR A 156 -16.27 4.26 -0.91
N THR A 157 -16.88 4.49 0.25
CA THR A 157 -17.80 5.63 0.48
C THR A 157 -17.10 6.99 0.39
N ARG A 158 -15.76 7.01 0.49
CA ARG A 158 -14.94 8.22 0.30
C ARG A 158 -14.64 8.54 -1.17
N GLY A 159 -15.22 7.77 -2.10
CA GLY A 159 -15.14 7.98 -3.54
C GLY A 159 -14.10 7.09 -4.23
N MET A 160 -14.27 6.93 -5.55
CA MET A 160 -13.48 6.03 -6.38
C MET A 160 -11.97 6.30 -6.28
N PHE A 161 -11.57 7.58 -6.41
CA PHE A 161 -10.16 7.94 -6.36
C PHE A 161 -9.51 7.56 -5.02
N PHE A 162 -10.24 7.74 -3.91
CA PHE A 162 -9.74 7.38 -2.58
C PHE A 162 -9.50 5.88 -2.47
N ALA A 163 -10.50 5.06 -2.85
CA ALA A 163 -10.41 3.61 -2.79
C ALA A 163 -9.34 3.05 -3.75
N HIS A 164 -9.17 3.66 -4.92
CA HIS A 164 -8.20 3.21 -5.92
C HIS A 164 -6.74 3.51 -5.53
N MET A 165 -6.44 4.76 -5.18
CA MET A 165 -5.06 5.18 -4.89
C MET A 165 -4.93 6.25 -3.80
N GLY A 166 -5.97 7.05 -3.57
CA GLY A 166 -5.93 8.19 -2.65
C GLY A 166 -5.58 7.80 -1.21
N TRP A 167 -6.01 6.63 -0.76
CA TRP A 167 -5.71 6.11 0.57
C TRP A 167 -4.20 5.92 0.83
N LEU A 168 -3.41 5.67 -0.22
CA LEU A 168 -1.95 5.52 -0.14
C LEU A 168 -1.22 6.87 -0.05
N MET A 169 -1.89 7.96 -0.43
CA MET A 169 -1.32 9.32 -0.48
C MET A 169 -1.60 10.13 0.77
N VAL A 170 -2.30 9.56 1.74
CA VAL A 170 -2.74 10.25 2.96
C VAL A 170 -2.42 9.44 4.20
N ARG A 171 -2.48 10.10 5.37
CA ARG A 171 -2.41 9.39 6.65
C ARG A 171 -3.70 8.59 6.86
N LYS A 172 -3.53 7.31 7.23
CA LYS A 172 -4.63 6.41 7.62
C LYS A 172 -5.48 7.04 8.74
N HIS A 173 -6.79 6.86 8.65
CA HIS A 173 -7.73 7.31 9.69
C HIS A 173 -7.39 6.66 11.05
N PRO A 174 -7.55 7.36 12.19
CA PRO A 174 -7.26 6.82 13.52
C PRO A 174 -8.00 5.50 13.80
N GLU A 175 -9.23 5.35 13.31
CA GLU A 175 -10.00 4.12 13.45
C GLU A 175 -9.37 2.90 12.79
N VAL A 176 -8.64 3.07 11.67
CA VAL A 176 -7.89 1.98 11.03
C VAL A 176 -6.83 1.43 11.99
N LYS A 177 -6.14 2.31 12.73
CA LYS A 177 -5.13 1.90 13.71
C LYS A 177 -5.78 1.27 14.95
N ARG A 178 -6.83 1.90 15.47
CA ARG A 178 -7.52 1.48 16.70
C ARG A 178 -8.22 0.13 16.53
N LYS A 179 -8.90 -0.09 15.40
CA LYS A 179 -9.55 -1.37 15.12
C LYS A 179 -8.53 -2.40 14.61
N GLY A 180 -7.55 -1.99 13.82
CA GLY A 180 -6.48 -2.87 13.34
C GLY A 180 -5.65 -3.51 14.46
N SER A 181 -5.46 -2.83 15.59
CA SER A 181 -4.79 -3.42 16.78
C SER A 181 -5.62 -4.50 17.49
N GLN A 182 -6.91 -4.64 17.16
CA GLN A 182 -7.79 -5.68 17.72
C GLN A 182 -7.79 -6.95 16.86
N LEU A 183 -7.10 -6.95 15.72
CA LEU A 183 -6.95 -8.14 14.89
C LEU A 183 -5.90 -9.06 15.49
N ASP A 184 -6.20 -10.36 15.52
CA ASP A 184 -5.18 -11.37 15.75
C ASP A 184 -4.28 -11.47 14.51
N LEU A 185 -2.99 -11.21 14.72
CA LEU A 185 -1.93 -11.33 13.72
C LEU A 185 -0.84 -12.31 14.18
N SER A 186 -1.07 -13.04 15.29
CA SER A 186 -0.07 -13.94 15.88
C SER A 186 0.45 -14.97 14.87
N ASP A 187 -0.41 -15.44 13.98
CA ASP A 187 -0.06 -16.35 12.89
C ASP A 187 0.99 -15.77 11.92
N LEU A 188 0.90 -14.47 11.64
CA LEU A 188 1.80 -13.78 10.72
C LEU A 188 3.14 -13.45 11.39
N PHE A 189 3.10 -13.06 12.66
CA PHE A 189 4.31 -12.77 13.44
C PHE A 189 5.09 -14.02 13.83
N ASN A 190 4.41 -15.16 13.98
CA ASN A 190 5.04 -16.46 14.24
C ASN A 190 5.56 -17.14 12.96
N ASP A 191 5.34 -16.55 11.77
CA ASP A 191 5.87 -17.07 10.52
C ASP A 191 7.34 -16.64 10.32
N PRO A 192 8.33 -17.55 10.40
CA PRO A 192 9.74 -17.19 10.25
C PRO A 192 10.09 -16.67 8.85
N ILE A 193 9.33 -17.05 7.81
CA ILE A 193 9.51 -16.56 6.44
C ILE A 193 9.07 -15.11 6.33
N LEU A 194 7.99 -14.73 7.01
CA LEU A 194 7.54 -13.34 7.05
C LEU A 194 8.44 -12.47 7.93
N ALA A 195 8.93 -13.01 9.05
CA ALA A 195 9.95 -12.35 9.85
C ALA A 195 11.24 -12.10 9.04
N PHE A 196 11.66 -13.09 8.24
CA PHE A 196 12.78 -12.94 7.30
C PHE A 196 12.50 -11.84 6.27
N GLN A 197 11.33 -11.87 5.61
CA GLN A 197 10.95 -10.85 4.63
C GLN A 197 11.03 -9.46 5.25
N ARG A 198 10.36 -9.24 6.39
CA ARG A 198 10.34 -7.94 7.10
C ARG A 198 11.74 -7.44 7.42
N ARG A 199 12.66 -8.32 7.83
CA ARG A 199 14.04 -7.95 8.17
C ARG A 199 14.86 -7.54 6.94
N PHE A 200 14.66 -8.20 5.80
CA PHE A 200 15.52 -8.05 4.62
C PHE A 200 14.86 -7.33 3.44
N ILE A 201 13.62 -6.85 3.59
CA ILE A 201 12.86 -6.25 2.49
C ILE A 201 13.62 -5.08 1.83
N PHE A 202 14.34 -4.24 2.58
CA PHE A 202 15.15 -3.15 2.00
C PHE A 202 16.32 -3.61 1.13
N TYR A 203 16.82 -4.82 1.31
CA TYR A 203 17.89 -5.40 0.48
C TYR A 203 17.32 -6.19 -0.70
N LEU A 204 16.13 -6.78 -0.53
CA LEU A 204 15.41 -7.51 -1.58
C LEU A 204 14.84 -6.55 -2.65
N LEU A 205 14.44 -5.33 -2.25
CA LEU A 205 13.82 -4.36 -3.16
C LEU A 205 14.76 -3.79 -4.24
N PRO A 206 16.00 -3.33 -3.94
CA PRO A 206 16.93 -2.83 -4.94
C PRO A 206 17.51 -3.93 -5.82
N THR A 207 17.67 -5.17 -5.33
CA THR A 207 18.24 -6.28 -6.12
C THR A 207 17.28 -6.79 -7.18
N VAL A 208 15.98 -6.76 -6.88
CA VAL A 208 14.89 -6.97 -7.83
C VAL A 208 14.87 -5.81 -8.83
N PHE A 209 14.81 -4.54 -8.38
CA PHE A 209 14.78 -3.34 -9.24
C PHE A 209 16.02 -3.15 -10.14
N MET A 210 17.24 -3.40 -9.63
CA MET A 210 18.49 -3.27 -10.39
C MET A 210 18.59 -4.30 -11.51
N ASN A 211 17.92 -5.45 -11.42
CA ASN A 211 17.81 -6.37 -12.56
C ASN A 211 16.84 -5.87 -13.64
N TYR A 212 15.77 -5.13 -13.29
CA TYR A 212 14.88 -4.50 -14.27
C TYR A 212 15.52 -3.27 -14.92
N GLY A 213 16.13 -2.39 -14.12
CA GLY A 213 16.76 -1.16 -14.60
C GLY A 213 18.02 -1.41 -15.43
N ARG A 214 18.88 -2.35 -15.02
CA ARG A 214 20.18 -2.56 -15.69
C ARG A 214 20.02 -3.16 -17.09
N ARG A 215 18.99 -3.97 -17.38
CA ARG A 215 18.71 -4.47 -18.74
C ARG A 215 17.98 -3.45 -19.63
N ILE A 216 17.16 -2.57 -19.06
CA ILE A 216 16.59 -1.41 -19.77
C ILE A 216 17.69 -0.39 -20.10
N TYR A 217 18.61 -0.10 -19.17
CA TYR A 217 19.80 0.73 -19.41
C TYR A 217 20.83 0.08 -20.33
N LEU A 218 21.02 -1.25 -20.28
CA LEU A 218 21.90 -1.95 -21.24
C LEU A 218 21.34 -1.92 -22.66
N CYS A 219 20.02 -1.91 -22.85
CA CYS A 219 19.43 -1.62 -24.17
C CYS A 219 19.71 -0.18 -24.63
N PHE A 220 19.86 0.78 -23.70
CA PHE A 220 20.27 2.14 -24.01
C PHE A 220 21.75 2.20 -24.41
N CYS A 221 22.65 1.52 -23.69
CA CYS A 221 24.08 1.49 -24.00
C CYS A 221 24.41 0.78 -25.32
N PHE A 222 23.68 -0.29 -25.69
CA PHE A 222 23.91 -0.97 -26.97
C PHE A 222 23.36 -0.23 -28.20
N ARG A 223 22.56 0.84 -28.03
CA ARG A 223 22.12 1.68 -29.16
C ARG A 223 23.01 2.90 -29.39
N VAL A 224 23.82 3.30 -28.41
CA VAL A 224 24.76 4.44 -28.55
C VAL A 224 26.09 4.03 -29.18
N THR A 225 26.42 2.73 -29.24
CA THR A 225 27.65 2.22 -29.91
C THR A 225 27.44 1.83 -31.37
N SER A 226 26.28 2.09 -31.97
CA SER A 226 26.04 1.86 -33.39
C SER A 226 25.60 3.16 -34.05
N PHE A 227 26.56 4.07 -34.25
CA PHE A 227 26.43 5.14 -35.23
C PHE A 227 26.26 4.49 -36.62
N PRO A 228 25.19 4.79 -37.38
CA PRO A 228 25.19 4.58 -38.81
C PRO A 228 25.75 5.84 -39.47
N GLY A 229 26.96 5.79 -40.00
CA GLY A 229 27.46 6.89 -40.82
C GLY A 229 28.95 6.93 -41.04
N SER A 230 29.42 6.20 -42.05
CA SER A 230 30.22 6.76 -43.16
C SER A 230 30.62 5.64 -44.11
N MET A 231 29.86 5.45 -45.19
CA MET A 231 30.51 5.18 -46.47
C MET A 231 30.88 6.52 -47.08
N PRO A 232 32.13 6.71 -47.52
CA PRO A 232 32.43 7.55 -48.65
C PRO A 232 32.87 6.68 -49.84
N ASN A 233 32.34 7.06 -50.99
CA ASN A 233 32.67 6.58 -52.33
C ASN A 233 34.19 6.56 -52.58
N THR A 234 34.69 5.43 -53.07
CA THR A 234 35.47 5.26 -54.31
C THR A 234 35.63 3.78 -54.60
#